data_AF-L1N1Z2-F1
#
_entry.id   AF-L1N1Z2-F1
#
_cell.length_a   1.000
_cell.length_b   1.000
_cell.length_c   1.000
_cell.angle_alpha   90.00
_cell.angle_beta   90.00
_cell.angle_gamma   90.00
#
_symmetry.space_group_name_H-M   'P 1'
#
loop_
_entity.id
_entity.type
_entity.pdbx_description
1 polymer ?
#
loop_
_entity_poly.entity_id
_entity_poly.type
_entity_poly.pdbx_seq_one_letter_code
_entity_poly.pdbx_strand_id
1 'polypeptide(L)'
;MNKNVYFAGSIRGGRVDVALYHRIISYIKKTDTVLTEHIGKSNMSLTAQTRAVDMHIYEQDTTWLRSSDLLIAECTCPSLGVGYELAYAEAHNIPVFIFYDKTKSNLSAMLNGNTYFTIISYETEEAIYPMVDKILGNQT
;
A
#
# COMPACT_ATOMS: atom_id res chain seq x y z
N MET A 1 18.55 -9.74 -1.08
CA MET A 1 17.52 -10.71 -1.49
C MET A 1 16.31 -9.92 -1.94
N ASN A 2 15.65 -10.36 -3.02
CA ASN A 2 14.40 -9.78 -3.52
C ASN A 2 13.30 -9.99 -2.46
N LYS A 3 12.62 -8.93 -2.04
CA LYS A 3 11.53 -8.93 -1.06
C LYS A 3 10.16 -9.06 -1.74
N ASN A 4 9.24 -9.70 -1.05
CA ASN A 4 7.81 -9.68 -1.37
C ASN A 4 7.15 -8.47 -0.70
N VAL A 5 6.72 -7.51 -1.49
CA VAL A 5 6.06 -6.28 -1.05
C VAL A 5 4.54 -6.41 -1.26
N TYR A 6 3.78 -6.20 -0.19
CA TYR A 6 2.35 -5.94 -0.29
C TYR A 6 2.14 -4.43 -0.49
N PHE A 7 1.65 -4.02 -1.67
CA PHE A 7 1.34 -2.62 -1.94
C PHE A 7 -0.14 -2.33 -1.69
N ALA A 8 -0.44 -1.37 -0.81
CA ALA A 8 -1.80 -0.97 -0.48
C ALA A 8 -2.09 0.44 -1.01
N GLY A 9 -3.30 0.64 -1.53
CA GLY A 9 -3.77 1.93 -2.03
C GLY A 9 -5.29 1.94 -2.18
N SER A 10 -5.90 3.12 -2.07
CA SER A 10 -7.37 3.22 -2.14
C SER A 10 -7.93 2.77 -3.50
N ILE A 11 -8.92 1.87 -3.48
CA ILE A 11 -9.68 1.45 -4.67
C ILE A 11 -11.13 1.93 -4.56
N ARG A 12 -11.90 1.34 -3.64
CA ARG A 12 -13.33 1.68 -3.48
C ARG A 12 -13.54 3.01 -2.74
N GLY A 13 -12.56 3.45 -1.93
CA GLY A 13 -12.59 4.75 -1.24
C GLY A 13 -12.27 5.95 -2.13
N GLY A 14 -11.69 5.69 -3.32
CA GLY A 14 -11.32 6.70 -4.30
C GLY A 14 -10.09 6.24 -5.09
N ARG A 15 -10.10 6.45 -6.42
CA ARG A 15 -9.01 6.02 -7.34
C ARG A 15 -8.24 7.18 -7.97
N VAL A 16 -8.28 8.35 -7.34
CA VAL A 16 -7.63 9.56 -7.86
C VAL A 16 -6.12 9.37 -8.07
N ASP A 17 -5.48 8.52 -7.25
CA ASP A 17 -4.03 8.30 -7.27
C ASP A 17 -3.60 7.00 -7.98
N VAL A 18 -4.49 6.34 -8.76
CA VAL A 18 -4.14 5.07 -9.44
C VAL A 18 -2.89 5.19 -10.34
N ALA A 19 -2.71 6.33 -11.00
CA ALA A 19 -1.56 6.56 -11.86
C ALA A 19 -0.27 6.65 -11.04
N LEU A 20 -0.32 7.23 -9.85
CA LEU A 20 0.79 7.27 -8.90
C LEU A 20 1.10 5.85 -8.39
N TYR A 21 0.08 5.09 -7.99
CA TYR A 21 0.25 3.69 -7.55
C TYR A 21 0.95 2.86 -8.63
N HIS A 22 0.54 3.01 -9.89
CA HIS A 22 1.17 2.32 -11.01
C HIS A 22 2.67 2.62 -11.11
N ARG A 23 3.07 3.88 -10.94
CA ARG A 23 4.48 4.29 -11.02
C ARG A 23 5.29 3.77 -9.83
N ILE A 24 4.74 3.85 -8.62
CA ILE A 24 5.39 3.30 -7.41
C ILE A 24 5.57 1.78 -7.53
N ILE A 25 4.51 1.05 -7.91
CA ILE A 25 4.57 -0.40 -8.15
C ILE A 25 5.63 -0.73 -9.21
N SER A 26 5.61 -0.01 -10.34
CA SER A 26 6.59 -0.23 -11.42
C SER A 26 8.01 0.06 -10.99
N TYR A 27 8.21 1.00 -10.07
CA TYR A 27 9.50 1.32 -9.50
C TYR A 27 10.01 0.20 -8.58
N ILE A 28 9.19 -0.28 -7.63
CA ILE A 28 9.52 -1.39 -6.73
C ILE A 28 9.88 -2.65 -7.53
N LYS A 29 9.11 -2.93 -8.59
CA LYS A 29 9.31 -4.10 -9.48
C LYS A 29 10.65 -4.16 -10.19
N LYS A 30 11.46 -3.10 -10.16
CA LYS A 30 12.81 -3.11 -10.73
C LYS A 30 13.75 -4.02 -9.92
N THR A 31 13.51 -4.16 -8.63
CA THR A 31 14.39 -4.88 -7.69
C THR A 31 13.66 -5.95 -6.90
N ASP A 32 12.37 -5.75 -6.63
CA ASP A 32 11.57 -6.53 -5.70
C ASP A 32 10.26 -7.03 -6.32
N THR A 33 9.55 -7.92 -5.62
CA THR A 33 8.27 -8.49 -6.08
C THR A 33 7.10 -7.76 -5.45
N VAL A 34 6.10 -7.36 -6.24
CA VAL A 34 4.86 -6.75 -5.70
C VAL A 34 3.72 -7.74 -5.81
N LEU A 35 3.09 -8.13 -4.70
CA LEU A 35 2.02 -9.13 -4.69
C LEU A 35 0.70 -8.58 -5.26
N THR A 36 0.47 -7.28 -5.08
CA THR A 36 -0.79 -6.58 -5.40
C THR A 36 -0.65 -5.66 -6.62
N GLU A 37 0.07 -6.10 -7.67
CA GLU A 37 0.36 -5.27 -8.85
C GLU A 37 -0.90 -4.71 -9.54
N HIS A 38 -2.02 -5.41 -9.37
CA HIS A 38 -3.31 -5.06 -9.96
C HIS A 38 -3.87 -3.73 -9.42
N ILE A 39 -3.45 -3.27 -8.24
CA ILE A 39 -3.86 -1.98 -7.65
C ILE A 39 -3.52 -0.80 -8.57
N GLY A 40 -2.40 -0.88 -9.30
CA GLY A 40 -1.97 0.13 -10.26
C GLY A 40 -2.64 0.06 -11.65
N LYS A 41 -3.54 -0.89 -11.92
CA LYS A 41 -4.14 -1.06 -13.26
C LYS A 41 -5.37 -0.18 -13.42
N SER A 42 -5.37 0.76 -14.37
CA SER A 42 -6.47 1.72 -14.62
C SER A 42 -7.86 1.07 -14.79
N ASN A 43 -7.94 -0.11 -15.39
CA ASN A 43 -9.20 -0.82 -15.60
C ASN A 43 -9.46 -1.86 -14.50
N MET A 44 -10.34 -1.52 -13.55
CA MET A 44 -10.80 -2.46 -12.51
C MET A 44 -12.30 -2.26 -12.32
N SER A 45 -13.06 -3.35 -12.25
CA SER A 45 -14.49 -3.25 -11.98
C SER A 45 -14.72 -2.78 -10.55
N LEU A 46 -15.39 -1.63 -10.41
CA LEU A 46 -15.80 -1.07 -9.11
C LEU A 46 -17.21 -1.51 -8.71
N THR A 47 -17.84 -2.37 -9.50
CA THR A 47 -19.19 -2.88 -9.21
C THR A 47 -19.20 -3.68 -7.92
N ALA A 48 -20.31 -3.61 -7.18
CA ALA A 48 -20.56 -4.49 -6.06
C ALA A 48 -20.39 -5.95 -6.52
N GLN A 49 -19.55 -6.68 -5.82
CA GLN A 49 -19.29 -8.08 -6.11
C GLN A 49 -20.25 -8.97 -5.31
N THR A 50 -20.33 -10.25 -5.69
CA THR A 50 -21.05 -11.21 -4.86
C THR A 50 -20.24 -11.49 -3.58
N ARG A 51 -20.92 -11.88 -2.50
CA ARG A 51 -20.25 -12.26 -1.24
C ARG A 51 -19.20 -13.35 -1.43
N ALA A 52 -19.42 -14.29 -2.35
CA ALA A 52 -18.46 -15.34 -2.67
C ALA A 52 -17.16 -14.79 -3.29
N VAL A 53 -17.27 -13.77 -4.15
CA VAL A 53 -16.11 -13.08 -4.73
C VAL A 53 -15.39 -12.26 -3.67
N ASP A 54 -16.10 -11.50 -2.84
CA ASP A 54 -15.48 -10.72 -1.76
C ASP A 54 -14.75 -11.64 -0.74
N MET A 55 -15.29 -12.83 -0.45
CA MET A 55 -14.63 -13.83 0.40
C MET A 55 -13.33 -14.35 -0.24
N HIS A 56 -13.31 -14.58 -1.55
CA HIS A 56 -12.09 -15.00 -2.25
C HIS A 56 -11.02 -13.90 -2.21
N ILE A 57 -11.40 -12.64 -2.43
CA ILE A 57 -10.50 -11.49 -2.33
C ILE A 57 -9.91 -11.41 -0.92
N TYR A 58 -10.75 -11.53 0.12
CA TYR A 58 -10.31 -11.54 1.51
C TYR A 58 -9.26 -12.63 1.81
N GLU A 59 -9.53 -13.87 1.42
CA GLU A 59 -8.61 -14.99 1.66
C GLU A 59 -7.30 -14.83 0.89
N GLN A 60 -7.38 -14.33 -0.35
CA GLN A 60 -6.22 -14.06 -1.18
C GLN A 60 -5.35 -12.94 -0.61
N ASP A 61 -5.94 -11.79 -0.31
CA ASP A 61 -5.20 -10.61 0.20
C ASP A 61 -4.58 -10.89 1.56
N THR A 62 -5.30 -11.56 2.47
CA THR A 62 -4.72 -11.94 3.77
C THR A 62 -3.64 -13.00 3.63
N THR A 63 -3.70 -13.88 2.62
CA THR A 63 -2.61 -14.82 2.31
C THR A 63 -1.38 -14.08 1.80
N TRP A 64 -1.56 -13.10 0.92
CA TRP A 64 -0.47 -12.27 0.43
C TRP A 64 0.17 -11.45 1.54
N LEU A 65 -0.62 -10.81 2.41
CA LEU A 65 -0.13 -10.10 3.59
C LEU A 65 0.77 -11.00 4.43
N ARG A 66 0.28 -12.19 4.83
CA ARG A 66 1.07 -13.15 5.63
C ARG A 66 2.36 -13.63 4.95
N SER A 67 2.41 -13.62 3.62
CA SER A 67 3.60 -14.02 2.84
C SER A 67 4.55 -12.88 2.47
N SER A 68 4.17 -11.63 2.78
CA SER A 68 4.96 -10.45 2.45
C SER A 68 6.04 -10.20 3.49
N ASP A 69 7.18 -9.68 3.05
CA ASP A 69 8.26 -9.23 3.94
C ASP A 69 7.93 -7.88 4.57
N LEU A 70 7.12 -7.06 3.88
CA LEU A 70 6.66 -5.75 4.34
C LEU A 70 5.46 -5.25 3.52
N LEU A 71 4.77 -4.25 4.08
CA LEU A 71 3.67 -3.53 3.46
C LEU A 71 4.09 -2.07 3.18
N ILE A 72 3.89 -1.61 1.94
CA ILE A 72 3.99 -0.19 1.57
C ILE A 72 2.59 0.31 1.20
N ALA A 73 2.09 1.30 1.93
CA ALA A 73 0.76 1.88 1.70
C ALA A 73 0.87 3.32 1.23
N GLU A 74 0.10 3.69 0.19
CA GLU A 74 -0.18 5.08 -0.15
C GLU A 74 -1.56 5.44 0.46
N CYS A 75 -1.57 6.40 1.38
CA CYS A 75 -2.69 6.72 2.25
C CYS A 75 -3.17 8.17 2.10
N THR A 76 -2.86 8.86 1.00
CA THR A 76 -3.43 10.20 0.72
C THR A 76 -4.95 10.13 0.62
N CYS A 77 -5.47 9.11 -0.06
CA CYS A 77 -6.90 8.87 -0.17
C CYS A 77 -7.38 7.90 0.93
N PRO A 78 -8.29 8.31 1.84
CA PRO A 78 -8.82 7.42 2.88
C PRO A 78 -9.50 6.17 2.29
N SER A 79 -9.25 5.02 2.92
CA SER A 79 -9.80 3.74 2.48
C SER A 79 -10.01 2.80 3.66
N LEU A 80 -11.24 2.25 3.79
CA LEU A 80 -11.57 1.24 4.79
C LEU A 80 -10.78 -0.05 4.55
N GLY A 81 -10.60 -0.45 3.29
CA GLY A 81 -9.82 -1.64 2.93
C GLY A 81 -8.36 -1.50 3.33
N VAL A 82 -7.74 -0.36 2.99
CA VAL A 82 -6.35 -0.09 3.40
C VAL A 82 -6.23 -0.01 4.92
N GLY A 83 -7.19 0.62 5.61
CA GLY A 83 -7.23 0.61 7.07
C GLY A 83 -7.28 -0.80 7.66
N TYR A 84 -8.06 -1.70 7.06
CA TYR A 84 -8.12 -3.11 7.46
C TYR A 84 -6.78 -3.83 7.22
N GLU A 85 -6.16 -3.63 6.06
CA GLU A 85 -4.86 -4.22 5.70
C GLU A 85 -3.75 -3.75 6.66
N LEU A 86 -3.72 -2.47 7.04
CA LEU A 86 -2.75 -1.91 7.99
C LEU A 86 -2.88 -2.54 9.38
N ALA A 87 -4.11 -2.63 9.90
CA ALA A 87 -4.37 -3.27 11.20
C ALA A 87 -4.05 -4.78 11.17
N TYR A 88 -4.34 -5.45 10.04
CA TYR A 88 -3.97 -6.85 9.85
C TYR A 88 -2.46 -7.04 9.86
N ALA A 89 -1.72 -6.20 9.12
CA ALA A 89 -0.26 -6.23 9.08
C ALA A 89 0.36 -6.02 10.47
N GLU A 90 -0.16 -5.05 11.23
CA GLU A 90 0.22 -4.81 12.63
C GLU A 90 0.01 -6.06 13.51
N ALA A 91 -1.19 -6.64 13.46
CA ALA A 91 -1.52 -7.83 14.26
C ALA A 91 -0.63 -9.05 13.93
N HIS A 92 -0.05 -9.08 12.72
CA HIS A 92 0.82 -10.14 12.23
C HIS A 92 2.31 -9.78 12.26
N ASN A 93 2.69 -8.65 12.87
CA ASN A 93 4.09 -8.18 12.95
C ASN A 93 4.78 -7.99 11.59
N ILE A 94 4.02 -7.68 10.55
CA ILE A 94 4.54 -7.33 9.22
C ILE A 94 4.98 -5.86 9.25
N PRO A 95 6.24 -5.52 8.91
CA PRO A 95 6.69 -4.13 8.85
C PRO A 95 5.83 -3.30 7.89
N VAL A 96 5.42 -2.11 8.32
CA VAL A 96 4.50 -1.24 7.57
C VAL A 96 5.11 0.14 7.37
N PHE A 97 5.10 0.61 6.11
CA PHE A 97 5.51 1.94 5.71
C PHE A 97 4.34 2.68 5.06
N ILE A 98 3.95 3.80 5.65
CA ILE A 98 2.82 4.60 5.18
C ILE A 98 3.35 5.86 4.51
N PHE A 99 3.03 6.02 3.23
CA PHE A 99 3.24 7.24 2.47
C PHE A 99 1.94 8.04 2.40
N TYR A 100 2.03 9.37 2.48
CA TYR A 100 0.91 10.26 2.18
C TYR A 100 1.37 11.65 1.75
N ASP A 101 0.60 12.28 0.86
CA ASP A 101 0.76 13.65 0.42
C ASP A 101 0.16 14.60 1.46
N LYS A 102 1.03 15.22 2.27
CA LYS A 102 0.61 16.13 3.34
C LYS A 102 0.05 17.46 2.82
N THR A 103 0.17 17.75 1.52
CA THR A 103 -0.45 18.93 0.90
C THR A 103 -1.91 18.71 0.55
N LYS A 104 -2.32 17.44 0.39
CA LYS A 104 -3.68 17.05 -0.02
C LYS A 104 -4.55 16.53 1.10
N SER A 105 -3.95 15.92 2.13
CA SER A 105 -4.70 15.25 3.19
C SER A 105 -3.98 15.32 4.52
N ASN A 106 -4.76 15.20 5.60
CA ASN A 106 -4.23 14.86 6.91
C ASN A 106 -4.41 13.36 7.12
N LEU A 107 -3.33 12.69 7.53
CA LEU A 107 -3.40 11.28 7.89
C LEU A 107 -4.32 11.08 9.10
N SER A 108 -5.00 9.93 9.15
CA SER A 108 -5.85 9.55 10.28
C SER A 108 -5.07 9.64 11.60
N ALA A 109 -5.67 10.25 12.63
CA ALA A 109 -5.07 10.36 13.96
C ALA A 109 -4.74 8.99 14.58
N MET A 110 -5.51 7.95 14.26
CA MET A 110 -5.23 6.58 14.69
C MET A 110 -3.95 6.02 14.07
N LEU A 111 -3.71 6.29 12.79
CA LEU A 111 -2.49 5.86 12.11
C LEU A 111 -1.30 6.70 12.60
N ASN A 112 -1.47 8.02 12.67
CA ASN A 112 -0.42 8.95 13.09
C ASN A 112 -0.01 8.80 14.56
N GLY A 113 -0.93 8.38 15.43
CA GLY A 113 -0.67 8.11 16.84
C GLY A 113 -0.12 6.72 17.14
N ASN A 114 -0.08 5.81 16.15
CA ASN A 114 0.40 4.45 16.34
C ASN A 114 1.90 4.34 15.96
N THR A 115 2.74 4.08 16.96
CA THR A 115 4.20 3.98 16.79
C THR A 115 4.66 2.72 16.04
N TYR A 116 3.77 1.77 15.76
CA TYR A 116 4.08 0.60 14.95
C TYR A 116 4.40 0.98 13.49
N PHE A 117 3.72 2.01 12.96
CA PHE A 117 3.85 2.41 11.56
C PHE A 117 5.05 3.35 11.36
N THR A 118 5.83 3.10 10.31
CA THR A 118 6.80 4.09 9.82
C THR A 118 6.09 5.03 8.85
N ILE A 119 5.88 6.27 9.25
CA ILE A 119 5.13 7.26 8.47
C ILE A 119 6.09 8.18 7.70
N ILE A 120 5.82 8.34 6.40
CA ILE A 120 6.64 9.10 5.45
C ILE A 120 5.72 10.06 4.71
N SER A 121 5.66 11.31 5.18
CA SER A 121 4.94 12.37 4.45
C SER A 121 5.77 12.87 3.27
N TYR A 122 5.12 13.17 2.14
CA TYR A 122 5.76 13.82 1.00
C TYR A 122 4.92 15.01 0.49
N GLU A 123 5.53 15.85 -0.34
CA GLU A 123 4.85 16.95 -1.06
C GLU A 123 4.93 16.76 -2.58
N THR A 124 5.96 16.05 -3.06
CA THR A 124 6.14 15.72 -4.47
C THR A 124 6.43 14.23 -4.63
N GLU A 125 6.05 13.66 -5.78
CA GLU A 125 6.22 12.23 -6.05
C GLU A 125 7.69 11.80 -6.04
N GLU A 126 8.60 12.67 -6.48
CA GLU A 126 10.03 12.38 -6.55
C GLU A 126 10.63 12.03 -5.19
N ALA A 127 10.06 12.57 -4.11
CA ALA A 127 10.50 12.30 -2.74
C ALA A 127 10.16 10.87 -2.27
N ILE A 128 9.25 10.16 -2.94
CA ILE A 128 8.85 8.79 -2.58
C ILE A 128 9.99 7.81 -2.86
N TYR A 129 10.62 7.93 -4.04
CA TYR A 129 11.52 6.90 -4.55
C TYR A 129 12.79 6.67 -3.71
N PRO A 130 13.50 7.72 -3.22
CA PRO A 130 14.64 7.51 -2.32
C PRO A 130 14.27 6.79 -1.02
N MET A 131 13.05 7.02 -0.53
CA MET A 131 12.55 6.36 0.67
C MET A 131 12.19 4.90 0.40
N VAL A 132 11.60 4.61 -0.77
CA VAL A 132 11.38 3.23 -1.23
C VAL A 132 12.71 2.48 -1.34
N ASP A 133 13.74 3.07 -1.95
CA ASP A 133 15.07 2.44 -2.02
C ASP A 133 15.66 2.17 -0.64
N LYS A 134 15.55 3.13 0.29
CA LYS A 134 16.00 2.96 1.67
C LYS A 134 15.27 1.82 2.38
N ILE A 135 13.96 1.69 2.20
CA ILE A 135 13.13 0.61 2.78
C ILE A 135 13.54 -0.76 2.20
N LEU A 136 13.75 -0.81 0.89
CA LEU A 136 14.10 -2.03 0.18
C LEU A 136 15.58 -2.40 0.35
N GLY A 137 16.42 -1.47 0.81
CA GLY A 137 17.85 -1.67 1.00
C GLY A 137 18.62 -1.64 -0.32
N ASN A 138 18.07 -0.94 -1.33
CA ASN A 138 18.73 -0.70 -2.59
C ASN A 138 19.85 0.32 -2.37
N GLN A 139 21.04 0.07 -2.93
CA GLN A 139 22.13 1.06 -2.87
C GLN A 139 21.80 2.22 -3.81
N THR A 140 21.88 3.44 -3.30
CA THR A 140 21.69 4.70 -4.03
C THR A 140 22.93 5.07 -4.83
#